data_AF-A0A514XHB0-F1
#
_entry.id   AF-A0A514XHB0-F1
#
_cell.length_a   1.000
_cell.length_b   1.000
_cell.length_c   1.000
_cell.angle_alpha   90.00
_cell.angle_beta   90.00
_cell.angle_gamma   90.00
#
_symmetry.space_group_name_H-M   'P 1'
#
loop_
_entity.id
_entity.type
_entity.pdbx_description
1 polymer ?
#
loop_
_entity_poly.entity_id
_entity_poly.type
_entity_poly.pdbx_seq_one_letter_code
_entity_poly.pdbx_strand_id
1 'polypeptide(L)'
;MQSSVVDVEKIILVCSSCGEEADAGNTSKKLQGRIKNFAKENNEQCLVLLTSCLGVCPDQGITIAYTSKSGRGVTLEVIPDESSGESVIRKI
;
A
#
# COMPACT_ATOMS: atom_id res chain seq x y z
N MET A 1 -15.85 -8.48 25.90
CA MET A 1 -15.22 -8.55 24.57
C MET A 1 -13.72 -8.50 24.77
N GLN A 2 -12.98 -9.58 24.49
CA GLN A 2 -11.52 -9.55 24.49
C GLN A 2 -11.07 -8.80 23.25
N SER A 3 -10.25 -7.75 23.42
CA SER A 3 -9.63 -7.03 22.31
C SER A 3 -8.33 -7.76 21.95
N SER A 4 -8.22 -8.25 20.72
CA SER A 4 -7.00 -8.88 20.23
C SER A 4 -6.06 -7.79 19.73
N VAL A 5 -4.94 -7.58 20.42
CA VAL A 5 -3.87 -6.69 19.96
C VAL A 5 -3.03 -7.46 18.94
N VAL A 6 -2.95 -6.94 17.72
CA VAL A 6 -2.09 -7.47 16.66
C VAL A 6 -0.89 -6.54 16.56
N ASP A 7 0.32 -7.07 16.76
CA ASP A 7 1.54 -6.30 16.51
C ASP A 7 1.74 -6.17 15.00
N VAL A 8 1.83 -4.94 14.51
CA VAL A 8 1.97 -4.63 13.09
C VAL A 8 3.27 -3.84 12.96
N GLU A 9 4.20 -4.36 12.16
CA GLU A 9 5.49 -3.70 11.94
C GLU A 9 5.38 -2.58 10.91
N LYS A 10 4.55 -2.78 9.87
CA LYS A 10 4.44 -1.88 8.73
C LYS A 10 2.98 -1.60 8.37
N ILE A 11 2.65 -0.35 8.09
CA ILE A 11 1.33 0.05 7.58
C ILE A 11 1.50 0.63 6.19
N ILE A 12 0.71 0.14 5.25
CA ILE A 12 0.72 0.54 3.84
C ILE A 12 -0.70 0.92 3.45
N LEU A 13 -0.88 2.16 3.01
CA LEU A 13 -2.12 2.73 2.54
C LEU A 13 -2.03 2.89 1.02
N VAL A 14 -2.94 2.26 0.29
CA VAL A 14 -3.03 2.30 -1.17
C VAL A 14 -4.21 3.19 -1.56
N CYS A 15 -3.96 4.26 -2.31
CA CYS A 15 -5.01 5.17 -2.75
C CYS A 15 -5.96 4.45 -3.72
N SER A 16 -7.24 4.38 -3.38
CA SER A 16 -8.28 3.80 -4.25
C SER A 16 -8.74 4.77 -5.33
N SER A 17 -8.52 6.08 -5.14
CA SER A 17 -8.91 7.13 -6.10
C SER A 17 -7.91 7.27 -7.25
N CYS A 18 -6.69 6.75 -7.10
CA CYS A 18 -5.73 6.69 -8.20
C CYS A 18 -6.11 5.58 -9.18
N GLY A 19 -6.00 5.83 -10.48
CA GLY A 19 -6.24 4.82 -11.51
C GLY A 19 -7.72 4.58 -11.86
N GLU A 20 -8.66 5.40 -11.37
CA GLU A 20 -10.07 5.32 -11.79
C GLU A 20 -10.27 5.64 -13.28
N GLU A 21 -9.39 6.44 -13.90
CA GLU A 21 -9.48 6.76 -15.33
C GLU A 21 -8.85 5.70 -16.26
N ALA A 22 -7.98 4.82 -15.74
CA ALA A 22 -7.23 3.86 -16.58
C ALA A 22 -7.85 2.45 -16.64
N ASP A 23 -8.44 1.95 -15.55
CA ASP A 23 -9.05 0.61 -15.50
C ASP A 23 -9.99 0.45 -14.27
N ALA A 24 -11.15 1.13 -14.32
CA ALA A 24 -12.33 0.95 -13.46
C ALA A 24 -12.08 0.36 -12.05
N GLY A 25 -11.27 1.06 -11.23
CA GLY A 25 -11.08 0.77 -9.80
C GLY A 25 -10.40 -0.58 -9.46
N ASN A 26 -9.89 -1.32 -10.45
CA ASN A 26 -9.32 -2.64 -10.23
C ASN A 26 -7.80 -2.60 -9.95
N THR A 27 -7.10 -1.57 -10.42
CA THR A 27 -5.64 -1.46 -10.30
C THR A 27 -5.17 -1.35 -8.85
N SER A 28 -5.76 -0.48 -8.03
CA SER A 28 -5.40 -0.35 -6.60
C SER A 28 -5.70 -1.62 -5.80
N LYS A 29 -6.77 -2.35 -6.14
CA LYS A 29 -7.08 -3.66 -5.53
C LYS A 29 -6.07 -4.72 -5.93
N LYS A 30 -5.69 -4.78 -7.21
CA LYS A 30 -4.62 -5.68 -7.70
C LYS A 30 -3.30 -5.38 -6.99
N LEU A 31 -2.92 -4.11 -6.88
CA LEU A 31 -1.71 -3.69 -6.16
C LEU A 31 -1.76 -4.06 -4.68
N GLN A 32 -2.88 -3.80 -4.00
CA GLN A 32 -3.08 -4.23 -2.60
C GLN A 32 -2.90 -5.75 -2.45
N GLY A 33 -3.49 -6.53 -3.35
CA GLY A 33 -3.38 -7.99 -3.37
C GLY A 33 -1.94 -8.47 -3.56
N ARG A 34 -1.21 -7.87 -4.52
CA ARG A 34 0.21 -8.16 -4.76
C ARG A 34 1.07 -7.87 -3.53
N ILE A 35 0.89 -6.71 -2.91
CA ILE A 35 1.63 -6.31 -1.71
C ILE A 35 1.35 -7.30 -0.55
N LYS A 36 0.08 -7.67 -0.34
CA LYS A 36 -0.30 -8.66 0.69
C LYS A 36 0.32 -10.04 0.44
N ASN A 37 0.28 -10.51 -0.81
CA ASN A 37 0.84 -11.82 -1.17
C ASN A 37 2.35 -11.84 -0.94
N PHE A 38 3.06 -10.81 -1.38
CA PHE A 38 4.49 -10.70 -1.17
C PHE A 38 4.85 -10.63 0.33
N ALA A 39 4.14 -9.82 1.12
CA ALA A 39 4.37 -9.76 2.56
C ALA A 39 4.17 -11.14 3.22
N LYS A 40 3.14 -11.88 2.80
CA LYS A 40 2.89 -13.25 3.27
C LYS A 40 4.01 -14.21 2.87
N GLU A 41 4.47 -14.17 1.63
CA GLU A 41 5.56 -15.03 1.12
C GLU A 41 6.88 -14.79 1.86
N ASN A 42 7.11 -13.57 2.34
CA ASN A 42 8.32 -13.18 3.07
C ASN A 42 8.14 -13.19 4.60
N ASN A 43 7.00 -13.65 5.12
CA ASN A 43 6.64 -13.62 6.55
C ASN A 43 6.74 -12.22 7.20
N GLU A 44 6.42 -11.17 6.44
CA GLU A 44 6.41 -9.80 6.96
C GLU A 44 5.06 -9.43 7.60
N GLN A 45 5.10 -8.73 8.74
CA GLN A 45 3.91 -8.28 9.47
C GLN A 45 3.43 -6.91 8.97
N CYS A 46 2.76 -6.92 7.82
CA CYS A 46 2.27 -5.71 7.15
C CYS A 46 0.74 -5.59 7.20
N LEU A 47 0.23 -4.41 7.55
CA LEU A 47 -1.16 -4.02 7.37
C LEU A 47 -1.31 -3.23 6.07
N VAL A 48 -1.99 -3.81 5.08
CA VAL A 48 -2.19 -3.18 3.76
C VAL A 48 -3.66 -2.83 3.55
N LEU A 49 -3.96 -1.55 3.48
CA LEU A 49 -5.32 -1.00 3.42
C LEU A 49 -5.54 -0.20 2.13
N LEU A 50 -6.77 -0.22 1.63
CA LEU A 50 -7.22 0.79 0.68
C LEU A 50 -7.65 2.02 1.46
N THR A 51 -7.39 3.19 0.91
CA THR A 51 -7.79 4.48 1.48
C THR A 51 -8.33 5.38 0.37
N SER A 52 -9.09 6.40 0.73
CA SER A 52 -9.42 7.50 -0.17
C SER A 52 -8.16 8.25 -0.62
N CYS A 53 -8.34 9.29 -1.45
CA CYS A 53 -7.27 10.17 -1.90
C CYS A 53 -6.29 10.58 -0.78
N LEU A 54 -4.99 10.42 -1.06
CA LEU A 54 -3.88 10.79 -0.17
C LEU A 54 -3.39 12.24 -0.39
N GLY A 55 -4.13 13.03 -1.18
CA GLY A 55 -3.76 14.40 -1.55
C GLY A 55 -2.75 14.51 -2.69
N VAL A 56 -2.29 13.38 -3.25
CA VAL A 56 -1.41 13.31 -4.41
C VAL A 56 -2.04 12.39 -5.44
N CYS A 57 -2.43 12.95 -6.58
CA CYS A 57 -3.02 12.24 -7.71
C CYS A 57 -2.09 12.39 -8.93
N PRO A 58 -1.25 11.39 -9.21
CA PRO A 58 -0.38 11.43 -10.38
C PRO A 58 -1.19 11.20 -11.66
N ASP A 59 -0.68 11.70 -12.79
CA ASP A 59 -1.28 11.47 -14.12
C ASP A 59 -1.22 9.99 -14.53
N GLN A 60 -0.21 9.25 -14.03
CA GLN A 60 -0.05 7.81 -14.23
C GLN A 60 0.43 7.15 -12.94
N GLY A 61 -0.12 5.96 -12.63
CA GLY A 61 0.25 5.21 -11.44
C GLY A 61 -0.67 5.42 -10.23
N ILE A 62 -0.28 4.78 -9.13
CA ILE A 62 -1.01 4.76 -7.86
C ILE A 62 -0.14 5.35 -6.76
N THR A 63 -0.68 6.36 -6.08
CA THR A 63 -0.08 6.87 -4.84
C THR A 63 -0.30 5.89 -3.70
N ILE A 64 0.77 5.62 -2.97
CA ILE A 64 0.74 4.91 -1.70
C ILE A 64 1.35 5.78 -0.60
N ALA A 65 0.94 5.54 0.63
CA ALA A 65 1.57 6.06 1.83
C ALA A 65 1.97 4.90 2.73
N TYR A 66 3.15 4.94 3.32
CA TYR A 66 3.60 3.88 4.20
C TYR A 66 4.43 4.39 5.37
N THR A 67 4.43 3.60 6.44
CA THR A 67 5.23 3.84 7.65
C THR A 67 5.60 2.51 8.28
N SER A 68 6.70 2.51 9.04
CA SER A 68 7.13 1.38 9.87
C SER A 68 7.21 1.80 11.33
N LYS A 69 7.04 0.83 12.23
CA LYS A 69 7.12 1.03 13.69
C LYS A 69 8.46 1.64 14.14
N SER A 70 9.53 1.37 13.40
CA SER A 70 10.88 1.91 13.63
C SER A 70 11.15 3.22 12.90
N GLY A 71 10.32 3.58 11.92
CA GLY A 71 10.48 4.78 11.10
C GLY A 71 9.98 6.06 11.79
N ARG A 72 10.52 7.21 11.36
CA ARG A 72 10.02 8.53 11.75
C ARG A 72 9.24 9.15 10.59
N GLY A 73 7.92 8.99 10.61
CA GLY A 73 7.00 9.65 9.69
C GLY A 73 6.33 8.72 8.68
N VAL A 74 5.67 9.34 7.70
CA VAL A 74 4.96 8.67 6.62
C VAL A 74 5.63 9.04 5.31
N THR A 75 6.00 8.04 4.53
CA THR A 75 6.52 8.22 3.18
C THR A 75 5.38 8.12 2.19
N LEU A 76 5.31 9.06 1.23
CA LEU A 76 4.44 8.94 0.06
C LEU A 76 5.27 8.55 -1.16
N GLU A 77 4.77 7.61 -1.95
CA GLU A 77 5.42 7.13 -3.16
C GLU A 77 4.38 6.91 -4.26
N VAL A 78 4.75 7.21 -5.51
CA VAL A 78 3.93 6.91 -6.69
C VAL A 78 4.47 5.64 -7.33
N ILE A 79 3.60 4.64 -7.45
CA ILE A 79 3.92 3.34 -8.04
C ILE A 79 3.32 3.29 -9.44
N PRO A 80 4.13 3.09 -10.50
CA PRO A 80 3.60 2.91 -11.86
C PRO A 80 2.60 1.75 -11.93
N ASP A 81 1.56 1.87 -12.76
CA ASP A 81 0.46 0.89 -12.84
C ASP A 81 0.92 -0.53 -13.20
N GLU A 82 2.04 -0.66 -13.90
CA GLU A 82 2.64 -1.94 -14.30
C GLU A 82 3.52 -2.58 -13.21
N SER A 83 3.84 -1.87 -12.13
CA SER A 83 4.76 -2.36 -11.10
C SER A 83 4.12 -3.43 -10.19
N SER A 84 4.97 -4.33 -9.67
CA SER A 84 4.53 -5.38 -8.74
C SER A 84 4.34 -4.90 -7.31
N GLY A 85 4.80 -3.68 -6.97
CA GLY A 85 4.73 -3.13 -5.61
C GLY A 85 5.77 -3.72 -4.64
N GLU A 86 6.62 -4.65 -5.09
CA GLU A 86 7.66 -5.30 -4.27
C GLU A 86 8.72 -4.32 -3.76
N SER A 87 9.08 -3.33 -4.59
CA SER A 87 10.05 -2.29 -4.23
C SER A 87 9.62 -1.51 -3.00
N VAL A 88 8.31 -1.38 -2.77
CA VAL A 88 7.75 -0.71 -1.62
C VAL A 88 8.09 -1.51 -0.38
N ILE A 89 7.71 -2.79 -0.33
CA ILE A 89 7.87 -3.65 0.85
C ILE A 89 9.35 -3.75 1.28
N ARG A 90 10.27 -3.80 0.32
CA ARG A 90 11.72 -3.81 0.59
C ARG A 90 12.27 -2.49 1.16
N LYS A 91 11.59 -1.36 0.94
CA LYS A 91 11.99 -0.03 1.43
C LYS A 91 11.41 0.31 2.80
N ILE A 92 10.31 -0.34 3.20
CA ILE A 92 9.67 -0.21 4.53
C ILE A 92 10.27 -1.19 5.51
#